data_AF-A0A0J9S4L2-F1
#
_entry.id   AF-A0A0J9S4L2-F1
#
_cell.length_a   1.000
_cell.length_b   1.000
_cell.length_c   1.000
_cell.angle_alpha   90.00
_cell.angle_beta   90.00
_cell.angle_gamma   90.00
#
_symmetry.space_group_name_H-M   'P 1'
#
loop_
_entity.id
_entity.type
_entity.pdbx_description
1 polymer ?
#
loop_
_entity_poly.entity_id
_entity_poly.type
_entity_poly.pdbx_seq_one_letter_code
_entity_poly.pdbx_strand_id
1 'polypeptide(L)'
;MKLTPNSKCFFFYFQTAQKLIEFNTGLQKNIYVIYNKLELQLFLNSKKYFITNNFYIFYEHTDKYMQYEKNCPQKKQYNQYESICKSIGSEYAGQENIVSTICLRFHCLMNNIFNSKSSQYDQNELAHLEYLNYWLNHELHLKNASICPKFFYQTMISMDRSNFILRKLRTNNSYIVKEEVRNMHALYHIYKNYVEMNEIVKNNTLIGNAFFSYANNIVEKYSELSKKCAQKNNFLCDALNVFKEKYNKIELKGEILSYWEKKTLPALVESGHSQEEITESSTRNREVSQTSIYRNVYVFRGTCNIHITFKL
;
A
#
# COMPACT_ATOMS: atom_id res chain seq x y z
N MET A 1 -26.05 -12.75 13.87
CA MET A 1 -25.61 -11.56 13.10
C MET A 1 -24.41 -11.97 12.24
N LYS A 2 -24.50 -11.95 10.90
CA LYS A 2 -23.37 -12.33 10.03
C LYS A 2 -22.39 -11.14 9.94
N LEU A 3 -21.22 -11.28 10.56
CA LEU A 3 -20.13 -10.31 10.46
C LEU A 3 -19.55 -10.30 9.04
N THR A 4 -19.35 -9.11 8.46
CA THR A 4 -18.62 -8.92 7.20
C THR A 4 -17.16 -9.39 7.35
N PRO A 5 -16.47 -9.80 6.28
CA PRO A 5 -15.06 -10.19 6.34
C PRO A 5 -14.16 -9.16 7.04
N ASN A 6 -14.39 -7.87 6.79
CA ASN A 6 -13.68 -6.77 7.45
C ASN A 6 -13.94 -6.72 8.97
N SER A 7 -15.18 -6.93 9.39
CA SER A 7 -15.52 -6.97 10.82
C SER A 7 -14.98 -8.22 11.51
N LYS A 8 -14.85 -9.36 10.82
CA LYS A 8 -14.14 -10.54 11.35
C LYS A 8 -12.67 -10.22 11.62
N CYS A 9 -11.95 -9.67 10.64
CA CYS A 9 -10.53 -9.32 10.83
C CYS A 9 -10.31 -8.30 11.95
N PHE A 10 -11.16 -7.27 12.04
CA PHE A 10 -11.07 -6.25 13.08
C PHE A 10 -11.45 -6.78 14.47
N PHE A 11 -12.50 -7.58 14.57
CA PHE A 11 -12.96 -8.21 15.82
C PHE A 11 -11.91 -9.16 16.40
N PHE A 12 -11.12 -9.85 15.55
CA PHE A 12 -10.02 -10.70 16.02
C PHE A 12 -8.80 -9.93 16.53
N TYR A 13 -8.45 -8.78 15.93
CA TYR A 13 -7.44 -7.89 16.51
C TYR A 13 -7.87 -7.43 17.91
N PHE A 14 -9.16 -7.12 18.07
CA PHE A 14 -9.75 -6.75 19.34
C PHE A 14 -9.74 -7.91 20.36
N GLN A 15 -10.13 -9.13 19.97
CA GLN A 15 -10.11 -10.30 20.86
C GLN A 15 -8.69 -10.70 21.29
N THR A 16 -7.69 -10.52 20.43
CA THR A 16 -6.28 -10.81 20.78
C THR A 16 -5.77 -9.80 21.81
N ALA A 17 -6.15 -8.52 21.68
CA ALA A 17 -5.89 -7.51 22.70
C ALA A 17 -6.66 -7.81 24.00
N GLN A 18 -7.89 -8.31 23.92
CA GLN A 18 -8.73 -8.63 25.08
C GLN A 18 -8.23 -9.84 25.88
N LYS A 19 -7.70 -10.88 25.22
CA LYS A 19 -7.05 -12.02 25.92
C LYS A 19 -5.74 -11.63 26.64
N LEU A 20 -5.02 -10.61 26.14
CA LEU A 20 -3.88 -10.02 26.85
C LEU A 20 -4.30 -9.25 28.11
N ILE A 21 -5.54 -8.74 28.15
CA ILE A 21 -6.13 -8.03 29.29
C ILE A 21 -6.58 -9.01 30.38
N GLU A 22 -7.19 -10.14 30.01
CA GLU A 22 -7.72 -11.12 30.96
C GLU A 22 -6.64 -11.88 31.75
N PHE A 23 -5.43 -12.05 31.19
CA PHE A 23 -4.31 -12.75 31.83
C PHE A 23 -3.67 -11.99 33.02
N ASN A 24 -4.10 -10.75 33.30
CA ASN A 24 -3.48 -9.87 34.30
C ASN A 24 -4.40 -9.43 35.46
N THR A 25 -5.48 -10.17 35.71
CA THR A 25 -6.43 -9.85 36.79
C THR A 25 -6.01 -10.46 38.12
N GLY A 26 -5.04 -9.82 38.79
CA GLY A 26 -4.60 -10.23 40.13
C GLY A 26 -3.97 -9.18 41.03
N LEU A 27 -3.90 -7.89 40.68
CA LEU A 27 -3.33 -6.83 41.57
C LEU A 27 -3.83 -5.41 41.21
N GLN A 28 -5.03 -5.03 41.65
CA GLN A 28 -5.65 -3.75 41.31
C GLN A 28 -5.20 -2.59 42.23
N LYS A 29 -4.29 -1.75 41.71
CA LYS A 29 -4.34 -0.26 41.72
C LYS A 29 -3.08 0.34 41.10
N ASN A 30 -1.92 -0.26 41.32
CA ASN A 30 -0.67 0.12 40.64
C ASN A 30 -0.65 -0.30 39.15
N ILE A 31 -1.43 -1.33 38.79
CA ILE A 31 -1.57 -1.77 37.40
C ILE A 31 -2.22 -0.69 36.53
N TYR A 32 -3.15 0.15 37.01
CA TYR A 32 -3.85 1.11 36.14
C TYR A 32 -2.92 2.23 35.62
N VAL A 33 -1.95 2.66 36.42
CA VAL A 33 -0.94 3.65 36.02
C VAL A 33 0.11 3.01 35.12
N ILE A 34 0.54 1.79 35.45
CA ILE A 34 1.46 1.00 34.61
C ILE A 34 0.82 0.63 33.28
N TYR A 35 -0.47 0.31 33.25
CA TYR A 35 -1.26 -0.06 32.08
C TYR A 35 -1.44 1.13 31.15
N ASN A 36 -1.82 2.30 31.65
CA ASN A 36 -1.86 3.52 30.84
C ASN A 36 -0.47 3.90 30.29
N LYS A 37 0.60 3.69 31.08
CA LYS A 37 1.98 3.93 30.65
C LYS A 37 2.45 2.90 29.62
N LEU A 38 2.10 1.63 29.76
CA LEU A 38 2.38 0.56 28.79
C LEU A 38 1.53 0.72 27.52
N GLU A 39 0.29 1.16 27.62
CA GLU A 39 -0.60 1.43 26.49
C GLU A 39 -0.12 2.65 25.70
N LEU A 40 0.26 3.74 26.38
CA LEU A 40 0.96 4.86 25.77
C LEU A 40 2.31 4.44 25.19
N GLN A 41 3.08 3.59 25.86
CA GLN A 41 4.38 3.14 25.39
C GLN A 41 4.27 2.13 24.25
N LEU A 42 3.23 1.28 24.20
CA LEU A 42 2.90 0.41 23.07
C LEU A 42 2.33 1.22 21.91
N PHE A 43 1.58 2.29 22.17
CA PHE A 43 1.11 3.23 21.15
C PHE A 43 2.24 4.12 20.60
N LEU A 44 3.19 4.50 21.44
CA LEU A 44 4.39 5.25 21.06
C LEU A 44 5.42 4.33 20.39
N ASN A 45 5.56 3.09 20.84
CA ASN A 45 6.40 2.08 20.19
C ASN A 45 5.76 1.59 18.90
N SER A 46 4.44 1.48 18.81
CA SER A 46 3.75 1.21 17.55
C SER A 46 3.96 2.39 16.61
N LYS A 47 3.82 3.65 17.06
CA LYS A 47 4.24 4.83 16.26
C LYS A 47 5.71 4.79 15.87
N LYS A 48 6.64 4.41 16.77
CA LYS A 48 8.09 4.36 16.49
C LYS A 48 8.47 3.23 15.52
N TYR A 49 7.79 2.08 15.57
CA TYR A 49 7.86 1.02 14.55
C TYR A 49 7.14 1.40 13.25
N PHE A 50 6.08 2.22 13.33
CA PHE A 50 5.35 2.77 12.18
C PHE A 50 6.15 3.87 11.47
N ILE A 51 7.06 4.55 12.18
CA ILE A 51 7.96 5.58 11.63
C ILE A 51 9.09 4.96 10.78
N THR A 52 9.35 3.64 10.86
CA THR A 52 10.40 2.96 10.08
C THR A 52 9.89 2.16 8.88
N ASN A 53 8.60 1.84 8.77
CA ASN A 53 8.05 1.15 7.61
C ASN A 53 7.50 2.16 6.61
N ASN A 54 8.36 2.60 5.68
CA ASN A 54 7.86 3.23 4.48
C ASN A 54 7.15 2.16 3.63
N PHE A 55 5.85 1.93 3.87
CA PHE A 55 4.98 0.99 3.12
C PHE A 55 5.04 1.21 1.59
N TYR A 56 5.56 2.36 1.19
CA TYR A 56 5.68 2.81 -0.19
C TYR A 56 7.10 2.61 -0.77
N ILE A 57 8.04 2.02 -0.03
CA ILE A 57 9.43 1.83 -0.50
C ILE A 57 9.52 0.95 -1.75
N PHE A 58 8.56 0.04 -1.96
CA PHE A 58 8.61 -0.89 -3.08
C PHE A 58 8.35 -0.24 -4.44
N TYR A 59 7.77 0.96 -4.51
CA TYR A 59 7.44 1.57 -5.80
C TYR A 59 8.68 1.85 -6.67
N GLU A 60 9.85 2.00 -6.05
CA GLU A 60 11.12 2.18 -6.77
C GLU A 60 11.53 0.99 -7.64
N HIS A 61 10.94 -0.18 -7.41
CA HIS A 61 11.21 -1.41 -8.14
C HIS A 61 9.96 -1.94 -8.87
N THR A 62 9.01 -1.06 -9.19
CA THR A 62 7.76 -1.44 -9.88
C THR A 62 8.01 -2.17 -11.19
N ASP A 63 9.03 -1.77 -11.95
CA ASP A 63 9.48 -2.43 -13.17
C ASP A 63 9.77 -3.92 -12.96
N LYS A 64 10.50 -4.27 -11.89
CA LYS A 64 10.82 -5.66 -11.52
C LYS A 64 9.54 -6.43 -11.15
N TYR A 65 8.70 -5.83 -10.30
CA TYR A 65 7.46 -6.47 -9.87
C TYR A 65 6.49 -6.74 -11.02
N MET A 66 6.38 -5.82 -11.98
CA MET A 66 5.60 -6.03 -13.20
C MET A 66 6.08 -7.26 -13.98
N GLN A 67 7.40 -7.46 -14.09
CA GLN A 67 7.95 -8.64 -14.76
C GLN A 67 7.64 -9.92 -13.98
N TYR A 68 7.77 -9.91 -12.66
CA TYR A 68 7.42 -11.06 -11.82
C TYR A 68 5.94 -11.42 -11.93
N GLU A 69 5.04 -10.43 -11.96
CA GLU A 69 3.61 -10.66 -12.20
C GLU A 69 3.34 -11.27 -13.58
N LYS A 70 4.00 -10.74 -14.64
CA LYS A 70 3.89 -11.28 -16.01
C LYS A 70 4.37 -12.74 -16.09
N ASN A 71 5.38 -13.11 -15.31
CA ASN A 71 5.94 -14.46 -15.24
C ASN A 71 5.12 -15.44 -14.37
N CYS A 72 3.96 -15.01 -13.87
CA CYS A 72 3.04 -15.83 -13.09
C CYS A 72 1.76 -16.20 -13.87
N PRO A 73 1.81 -16.99 -14.96
CA PRO A 73 0.62 -17.44 -15.64
C PRO A 73 -0.20 -18.40 -14.77
N GLN A 74 -1.51 -18.45 -15.02
CA GLN A 74 -2.45 -19.24 -14.22
C GLN A 74 -2.14 -20.76 -14.31
N LYS A 75 -1.87 -21.35 -13.15
CA LYS A 75 -1.88 -22.78 -12.78
C LYS A 75 -0.70 -23.68 -13.21
N LYS A 76 -0.21 -23.67 -14.46
CA LYS A 76 0.63 -24.79 -14.95
C LYS A 76 2.08 -24.88 -14.43
N GLN A 77 2.68 -23.79 -13.96
CA GLN A 77 4.11 -23.78 -13.57
C GLN A 77 4.36 -24.01 -12.06
N TYR A 78 3.31 -24.07 -11.23
CA TYR A 78 3.43 -24.12 -9.77
C TYR A 78 2.70 -25.31 -9.15
N ASN A 79 2.59 -26.41 -9.90
CA ASN A 79 1.95 -27.65 -9.45
C ASN A 79 2.51 -28.17 -8.12
N GLN A 80 3.78 -27.86 -7.79
CA GLN A 80 4.40 -28.24 -6.52
C GLN A 80 3.69 -27.65 -5.28
N TYR A 81 2.97 -26.52 -5.42
CA TYR A 81 2.18 -25.93 -4.35
C TYR A 81 0.68 -26.22 -4.50
N GLU A 82 0.26 -26.99 -5.50
CA GLU A 82 -1.16 -27.21 -5.78
C GLU A 82 -1.86 -27.94 -4.64
N SER A 83 -1.24 -28.99 -4.08
CA SER A 83 -1.78 -29.73 -2.94
C SER A 83 -1.87 -28.84 -1.69
N ILE A 84 -0.83 -28.07 -1.40
CA ILE A 84 -0.78 -27.12 -0.28
C ILE A 84 -1.89 -26.07 -0.43
N CYS A 85 -1.95 -25.39 -1.56
CA CYS A 85 -2.91 -24.33 -1.79
C CYS A 85 -4.37 -24.83 -1.83
N LYS A 86 -4.63 -26.03 -2.37
CA LYS A 86 -5.95 -26.66 -2.28
C LYS A 86 -6.36 -26.92 -0.84
N SER A 87 -5.42 -27.39 -0.02
CA SER A 87 -5.66 -27.66 1.41
C SER A 87 -6.01 -26.36 2.15
N ILE A 88 -5.24 -25.29 1.93
CA ILE A 88 -5.54 -23.95 2.48
C ILE A 88 -6.91 -23.47 2.00
N GLY A 89 -7.22 -23.64 0.71
CA GLY A 89 -8.52 -23.28 0.15
C GLY A 89 -9.69 -24.01 0.80
N SER A 90 -9.55 -25.31 1.07
CA SER A 90 -10.62 -26.13 1.66
C SER A 90 -11.05 -25.70 3.07
N GLU A 91 -10.23 -24.95 3.79
CA GLU A 91 -10.60 -24.37 5.10
C GLU A 91 -11.67 -23.26 4.97
N TYR A 92 -11.90 -22.75 3.76
CA TYR A 92 -12.78 -21.61 3.49
C TYR A 92 -13.92 -21.99 2.56
N ALA A 93 -14.91 -22.70 3.13
CA ALA A 93 -16.09 -23.17 2.41
C ALA A 93 -16.79 -22.05 1.60
N GLY A 94 -17.06 -22.32 0.32
CA GLY A 94 -17.62 -21.37 -0.65
C GLY A 94 -16.63 -20.34 -1.20
N GLN A 95 -15.35 -20.39 -0.81
CA GLN A 95 -14.26 -19.54 -1.33
C GLN A 95 -12.99 -20.33 -1.65
N GLU A 96 -13.10 -21.66 -1.77
CA GLU A 96 -11.99 -22.59 -1.89
C GLU A 96 -11.13 -22.25 -3.10
N ASN A 97 -11.78 -22.07 -4.26
CA ASN A 97 -11.10 -21.70 -5.50
C ASN A 97 -10.46 -20.32 -5.43
N ILE A 98 -11.07 -19.36 -4.72
CA ILE A 98 -10.54 -18.01 -4.58
C ILE A 98 -9.24 -18.05 -3.76
N VAL A 99 -9.31 -18.64 -2.57
CA VAL A 99 -8.16 -18.74 -1.65
C VAL A 99 -7.04 -19.57 -2.26
N SER A 100 -7.36 -20.71 -2.89
CA SER A 100 -6.38 -21.54 -3.59
C SER A 100 -5.68 -20.79 -4.73
N THR A 101 -6.41 -19.99 -5.52
CA THR A 101 -5.84 -19.23 -6.62
C THR A 101 -4.91 -18.12 -6.12
N ILE A 102 -5.30 -17.42 -5.05
CA ILE A 102 -4.46 -16.40 -4.41
C ILE A 102 -3.17 -17.05 -3.89
N CYS A 103 -3.26 -18.21 -3.22
CA CYS A 103 -2.10 -18.96 -2.73
C CYS A 103 -1.12 -19.35 -3.84
N LEU A 104 -1.63 -19.91 -4.94
CA LEU A 104 -0.78 -20.30 -6.08
C LEU A 104 -0.05 -19.11 -6.69
N ARG A 105 -0.75 -17.99 -6.90
CA ARG A 105 -0.15 -16.76 -7.42
C ARG A 105 0.86 -16.15 -6.44
N PHE A 106 0.58 -16.24 -5.14
CA PHE A 106 1.50 -15.74 -4.11
C PHE A 106 2.81 -16.54 -4.08
N HIS A 107 2.74 -17.87 -4.10
CA HIS A 107 3.92 -18.73 -4.22
C HIS A 107 4.70 -18.47 -5.50
N CYS A 108 4.02 -18.22 -6.62
CA CYS A 108 4.68 -17.83 -7.86
C CYS A 108 5.49 -16.53 -7.71
N LEU A 109 4.88 -15.49 -7.15
CA LEU A 109 5.54 -14.20 -6.95
C LEU A 109 6.72 -14.33 -6.00
N MET A 110 6.55 -15.03 -4.88
CA MET A 110 7.64 -15.35 -3.96
C MET A 110 8.80 -16.04 -4.68
N ASN A 111 8.52 -17.07 -5.48
CA ASN A 111 9.58 -17.77 -6.20
C ASN A 111 10.28 -16.88 -7.22
N ASN A 112 9.54 -16.05 -7.97
CA ASN A 112 10.14 -15.14 -8.95
C ASN A 112 11.02 -14.06 -8.29
N ILE A 113 10.57 -13.50 -7.16
CA ILE A 113 11.32 -12.47 -6.43
C ILE A 113 12.56 -13.07 -5.77
N PHE A 114 12.42 -14.20 -5.07
CA PHE A 114 13.45 -14.71 -4.15
C PHE A 114 14.32 -15.83 -4.75
N ASN A 115 13.92 -16.50 -5.84
CA ASN A 115 14.79 -17.46 -6.54
C ASN A 115 15.61 -16.81 -7.67
N SER A 116 15.49 -15.49 -7.87
CA SER A 116 16.39 -14.77 -8.77
C SER A 116 17.81 -14.85 -8.19
N LYS A 117 18.75 -15.49 -8.90
CA LYS A 117 20.13 -15.78 -8.48
C LYS A 117 21.03 -14.54 -8.23
N SER A 118 20.46 -13.37 -8.02
CA SER A 118 21.20 -12.11 -7.96
C SER A 118 21.53 -11.70 -6.52
N SER A 119 22.74 -11.20 -6.32
CA SER A 119 23.18 -10.48 -5.11
C SER A 119 22.35 -9.21 -4.81
N GLN A 120 21.42 -8.82 -5.70
CA GLN A 120 20.49 -7.70 -5.48
C GLN A 120 19.33 -8.06 -4.55
N TYR A 121 19.07 -9.35 -4.30
CA TYR A 121 18.02 -9.80 -3.38
C TYR A 121 18.22 -9.21 -1.98
N ASP A 122 19.45 -9.30 -1.44
CA ASP A 122 19.76 -8.83 -0.09
C ASP A 122 19.67 -7.30 0.03
N GLN A 123 19.90 -6.56 -1.06
CA GLN A 123 19.89 -5.10 -1.05
C GLN A 123 18.48 -4.50 -0.94
N ASN A 124 17.45 -5.20 -1.44
CA ASN A 124 16.07 -4.70 -1.52
C ASN A 124 15.07 -5.58 -0.78
N GLU A 125 15.53 -6.43 0.14
CA GLU A 125 14.69 -7.38 0.86
C GLU A 125 13.46 -6.72 1.49
N LEU A 126 13.62 -5.57 2.16
CA LEU A 126 12.51 -4.85 2.77
C LEU A 126 11.46 -4.45 1.73
N ALA A 127 11.88 -3.93 0.58
CA ALA A 127 10.98 -3.56 -0.51
C ALA A 127 10.24 -4.78 -1.08
N HIS A 128 10.90 -5.93 -1.18
CA HIS A 128 10.28 -7.18 -1.60
C HIS A 128 9.22 -7.67 -0.61
N LEU A 129 9.51 -7.60 0.69
CA LEU A 129 8.56 -7.98 1.74
C LEU A 129 7.36 -7.03 1.79
N GLU A 130 7.57 -5.71 1.65
CA GLU A 130 6.49 -4.71 1.58
C GLU A 130 5.60 -4.93 0.36
N TYR A 131 6.20 -5.16 -0.82
CA TYR A 131 5.46 -5.48 -2.03
C TYR A 131 4.57 -6.71 -1.87
N LEU A 132 5.13 -7.81 -1.34
CA LEU A 132 4.36 -9.04 -1.13
C LEU A 132 3.20 -8.84 -0.14
N ASN A 133 3.42 -8.05 0.92
CA ASN A 133 2.35 -7.73 1.86
C ASN A 133 1.25 -6.88 1.22
N TYR A 134 1.62 -5.84 0.46
CA TYR A 134 0.69 -5.06 -0.35
C TYR A 134 -0.11 -5.94 -1.31
N TRP A 135 0.59 -6.77 -2.09
CA TRP A 135 -0.03 -7.60 -3.13
C TRP A 135 -1.05 -8.57 -2.53
N LEU A 136 -0.71 -9.24 -1.43
CA LEU A 136 -1.63 -10.18 -0.80
C LEU A 136 -2.87 -9.46 -0.24
N ASN A 137 -2.67 -8.33 0.45
CA ASN A 137 -3.78 -7.51 0.94
C ASN A 137 -4.68 -7.07 -0.22
N HIS A 138 -4.10 -6.61 -1.33
CA HIS A 138 -4.83 -6.23 -2.53
C HIS A 138 -5.70 -7.35 -3.08
N GLU A 139 -5.13 -8.53 -3.30
CA GLU A 139 -5.86 -9.67 -3.87
C GLU A 139 -6.97 -10.17 -2.95
N LEU A 140 -6.72 -10.24 -1.63
CA LEU A 140 -7.74 -10.62 -0.65
C LEU A 140 -8.91 -9.63 -0.64
N HIS A 141 -8.64 -8.32 -0.66
CA HIS A 141 -9.69 -7.29 -0.71
C HIS A 141 -10.43 -7.26 -2.03
N LEU A 142 -9.71 -7.43 -3.15
CA LEU A 142 -10.28 -7.44 -4.49
C LEU A 142 -11.27 -8.60 -4.68
N LYS A 143 -10.93 -9.77 -4.14
CA LYS A 143 -11.77 -10.97 -4.23
C LYS A 143 -12.77 -11.10 -3.08
N ASN A 144 -12.80 -10.14 -2.15
CA ASN A 144 -13.58 -10.20 -0.91
C ASN A 144 -13.39 -11.53 -0.15
N ALA A 145 -12.13 -11.99 -0.09
CA ALA A 145 -11.77 -13.21 0.61
C ALA A 145 -12.09 -13.07 2.11
N SER A 146 -12.55 -14.16 2.71
CA SER A 146 -12.96 -14.24 4.11
C SER A 146 -11.79 -14.47 5.08
N ILE A 147 -10.57 -14.63 4.55
CA ILE A 147 -9.34 -14.82 5.29
C ILE A 147 -8.58 -13.49 5.44
N CYS A 148 -8.00 -13.28 6.62
CA CYS A 148 -7.13 -12.13 6.87
C CYS A 148 -5.68 -12.47 6.44
N PRO A 149 -4.89 -11.49 5.96
CA PRO A 149 -3.50 -11.70 5.53
C PRO A 149 -2.67 -12.45 6.58
N LYS A 150 -2.72 -12.02 7.84
CA LYS A 150 -1.97 -12.67 8.94
C LYS A 150 -2.24 -14.17 9.05
N PHE A 151 -3.51 -14.59 8.97
CA PHE A 151 -3.87 -16.01 9.01
C PHE A 151 -3.43 -16.72 7.74
N PHE A 152 -3.60 -16.08 6.58
CA PHE A 152 -3.11 -16.60 5.31
C PHE A 152 -1.61 -16.95 5.38
N TYR A 153 -0.78 -16.04 5.89
CA TYR A 153 0.65 -16.28 6.12
C TYR A 153 0.91 -17.41 7.12
N GLN A 154 0.19 -17.44 8.25
CA GLN A 154 0.37 -18.47 9.27
C GLN A 154 0.04 -19.86 8.74
N THR A 155 -1.05 -20.02 7.97
CA THR A 155 -1.42 -21.29 7.36
C THR A 155 -0.39 -21.71 6.30
N MET A 156 0.11 -20.79 5.48
CA MET A 156 1.20 -21.11 4.55
C MET A 156 2.47 -21.57 5.28
N ILE A 157 2.88 -20.87 6.36
CA ILE A 157 4.07 -21.25 7.15
C ILE A 157 3.89 -22.64 7.80
N SER A 158 2.69 -22.97 8.27
CA SER A 158 2.44 -24.25 8.95
C SER A 158 2.46 -25.43 7.97
N MET A 159 2.00 -25.20 6.73
CA MET A 159 1.94 -26.17 5.64
C MET A 159 3.28 -26.32 4.90
N ASP A 160 4.06 -25.24 4.78
CA ASP A 160 5.35 -25.19 4.07
C ASP A 160 6.47 -24.74 5.02
N ARG A 161 6.76 -25.58 6.01
CA ARG A 161 7.66 -25.23 7.14
C ARG A 161 9.11 -24.99 6.71
N SER A 162 9.56 -25.59 5.60
CA SER A 162 10.94 -25.46 5.10
C SER A 162 11.15 -24.15 4.33
N ASN A 163 10.10 -23.45 3.95
CA ASN A 163 10.18 -22.21 3.18
C ASN A 163 10.62 -21.03 4.06
N PHE A 164 11.91 -20.68 3.94
CA PHE A 164 12.52 -19.61 4.73
C PHE A 164 11.93 -18.22 4.41
N ILE A 165 11.44 -18.00 3.19
CA ILE A 165 10.86 -16.72 2.75
C ILE A 165 9.55 -16.46 3.51
N LEU A 166 8.70 -17.49 3.65
CA LEU A 166 7.48 -17.40 4.44
C LEU A 166 7.77 -17.01 5.90
N ARG A 167 8.90 -17.47 6.45
CA ARG A 167 9.33 -17.09 7.80
C ARG A 167 9.74 -15.62 7.88
N LYS A 168 10.39 -15.06 6.85
CA LYS A 168 10.72 -13.62 6.77
C LYS A 168 9.46 -12.77 6.66
N LEU A 169 8.46 -13.20 5.89
CA LEU A 169 7.17 -12.50 5.77
C LEU A 169 6.37 -12.48 7.07
N ARG A 170 6.67 -13.35 8.04
CA ARG A 170 5.99 -13.39 9.34
C ARG A 170 6.07 -12.06 10.08
N THR A 171 7.15 -11.31 9.93
CA THR A 171 7.34 -10.02 10.61
C THR A 171 6.76 -8.84 9.82
N ASN A 172 6.41 -9.04 8.55
CA ASN A 172 5.90 -7.99 7.64
C ASN A 172 4.49 -8.25 7.11
N ASN A 173 3.68 -9.03 7.82
CA ASN A 173 2.36 -9.51 7.37
C ASN A 173 1.17 -8.66 7.84
N SER A 174 1.39 -7.35 7.96
CA SER A 174 0.40 -6.43 8.51
C SER A 174 -0.86 -6.37 7.65
N TYR A 175 -2.02 -6.41 8.31
CA TYR A 175 -3.29 -6.11 7.64
C TYR A 175 -3.32 -4.64 7.23
N ILE A 176 -3.59 -4.39 5.96
CA ILE A 176 -3.76 -3.05 5.40
C ILE A 176 -5.25 -2.83 5.18
N VAL A 177 -5.77 -1.73 5.73
CA VAL A 177 -7.18 -1.38 5.61
C VAL A 177 -7.54 -1.20 4.13
N LYS A 178 -8.73 -1.64 3.74
CA LYS A 178 -9.19 -1.65 2.33
C LYS A 178 -9.02 -0.32 1.60
N GLU A 179 -9.26 0.80 2.29
CA GLU A 179 -9.08 2.14 1.72
C GLU A 179 -7.61 2.43 1.40
N GLU A 180 -6.71 2.11 2.32
CA GLU A 180 -5.28 2.29 2.13
C GLU A 180 -4.74 1.39 1.00
N VAL A 181 -5.21 0.14 0.93
CA VAL A 181 -4.89 -0.77 -0.18
C VAL A 181 -5.35 -0.22 -1.53
N ARG A 182 -6.51 0.46 -1.59
CA ARG A 182 -6.97 1.13 -2.82
C ARG A 182 -6.06 2.28 -3.21
N ASN A 183 -5.60 3.07 -2.23
CA ASN A 183 -4.66 4.16 -2.48
C ASN A 183 -3.32 3.63 -2.99
N MET A 184 -2.76 2.60 -2.31
CA MET A 184 -1.54 1.92 -2.75
C MET A 184 -1.68 1.32 -4.14
N HIS A 185 -2.82 0.71 -4.45
CA HIS A 185 -3.05 0.13 -5.77
C HIS A 185 -3.16 1.19 -6.88
N ALA A 186 -3.83 2.30 -6.61
CA ALA A 186 -3.90 3.43 -7.54
C ALA A 186 -2.51 4.03 -7.78
N LEU A 187 -1.68 4.16 -6.74
CA LEU A 187 -0.29 4.58 -6.89
C LEU A 187 0.55 3.55 -7.68
N TYR A 188 0.35 2.26 -7.43
CA TYR A 188 0.98 1.19 -8.21
C TYR A 188 0.65 1.33 -9.70
N HIS A 189 -0.60 1.64 -10.01
CA HIS A 189 -1.02 1.85 -11.39
C HIS A 189 -0.32 3.04 -12.06
N ILE A 190 -0.14 4.18 -11.37
CA ILE A 190 0.58 5.31 -11.99
C ILE A 190 2.07 4.99 -12.17
N TYR A 191 2.68 4.23 -11.26
CA TYR A 191 4.05 3.72 -11.44
C TYR A 191 4.16 2.74 -12.62
N LYS A 192 3.17 1.88 -12.86
CA LYS A 192 3.15 0.99 -14.04
C LYS A 192 3.16 1.78 -15.33
N ASN A 193 2.29 2.78 -15.45
CA ASN A 193 2.27 3.67 -16.61
C ASN A 193 3.60 4.41 -16.80
N TYR A 194 4.19 4.88 -15.69
CA TYR A 194 5.50 5.53 -15.71
C TYR A 194 6.61 4.60 -16.23
N VAL A 195 6.63 3.33 -15.81
CA VAL A 195 7.57 2.33 -16.33
C VAL A 195 7.38 2.11 -17.83
N GLU A 196 6.15 1.93 -18.30
CA GLU A 196 5.87 1.74 -19.74
C GLU A 196 6.25 2.99 -20.56
N MET A 197 6.03 4.20 -20.04
CA MET A 197 6.49 5.46 -20.65
C MET A 197 8.01 5.53 -20.76
N ASN A 198 8.72 5.18 -19.69
CA ASN A 198 10.18 5.20 -19.67
C ASN A 198 10.78 4.20 -20.65
N GLU A 199 10.16 3.03 -20.82
CA GLU A 199 10.58 2.05 -21.82
C GLU A 199 10.42 2.58 -23.26
N ILE A 200 9.34 3.31 -23.56
CA ILE A 200 9.17 3.95 -24.88
C ILE A 200 10.29 4.97 -25.14
N VAL A 201 10.59 5.83 -24.16
CA VAL A 201 11.64 6.85 -24.26
C VAL A 201 13.02 6.20 -24.42
N LYS A 202 13.32 5.19 -23.60
CA LYS A 202 14.60 4.48 -23.60
C LYS A 202 14.85 3.71 -24.90
N ASN A 203 13.82 3.06 -25.45
CA ASN A 203 13.93 2.26 -26.67
C ASN A 203 13.76 3.09 -27.95
N ASN A 204 13.66 4.42 -27.83
CA ASN A 204 13.42 5.34 -28.94
C ASN A 204 12.28 4.85 -29.88
N THR A 205 11.19 4.37 -29.30
CA THR A 205 10.08 3.77 -30.07
C THR A 205 9.08 4.82 -30.57
N LEU A 206 8.75 4.82 -31.87
CA LEU A 206 7.85 5.76 -32.54
C LEU A 206 6.35 5.56 -32.21
N ILE A 207 5.98 5.42 -30.93
CA ILE A 207 4.59 5.19 -30.49
C ILE A 207 4.15 6.32 -29.55
N GLY A 208 4.17 7.56 -30.06
CA GLY A 208 3.80 8.76 -29.30
C GLY A 208 2.38 8.69 -28.71
N ASN A 209 1.43 8.10 -29.44
CA ASN A 209 0.05 7.93 -28.95
C ASN A 209 -0.04 7.06 -27.69
N ALA A 210 0.76 5.99 -27.59
CA ALA A 210 0.80 5.17 -26.38
C ALA A 210 1.45 5.93 -25.23
N PHE A 211 2.55 6.64 -25.48
CA PHE A 211 3.21 7.48 -24.47
C PHE A 211 2.25 8.49 -23.85
N PHE A 212 1.53 9.26 -24.68
CA PHE A 212 0.58 10.27 -24.17
C PHE A 212 -0.67 9.65 -23.55
N SER A 213 -1.09 8.46 -23.98
CA SER A 213 -2.15 7.71 -23.30
C SER A 213 -1.77 7.39 -21.86
N TYR A 214 -0.55 6.87 -21.64
CA TYR A 214 -0.03 6.62 -20.30
C TYR A 214 0.14 7.91 -19.49
N ALA A 215 0.69 8.97 -20.10
CA ALA A 215 0.90 10.25 -19.43
C ALA A 215 -0.42 10.87 -18.95
N ASN A 216 -1.45 10.87 -19.81
CA ASN A 216 -2.77 11.41 -19.45
C ASN A 216 -3.41 10.58 -18.33
N ASN A 217 -3.28 9.25 -18.38
CA ASN A 217 -3.82 8.40 -17.31
C ASN A 217 -3.08 8.62 -15.96
N ILE A 218 -1.78 8.92 -15.99
CA ILE A 218 -1.04 9.34 -14.80
C ILE A 218 -1.60 10.66 -14.27
N VAL A 219 -1.79 11.68 -15.11
CA VAL A 219 -2.32 12.99 -14.67
C VAL A 219 -3.68 12.83 -14.01
N GLU A 220 -4.60 12.08 -14.63
CA GLU A 220 -5.94 11.83 -14.11
C GLU A 220 -5.89 11.18 -12.71
N LYS A 221 -5.17 10.05 -12.59
CA LYS A 221 -5.07 9.32 -11.32
C LYS A 221 -4.27 10.05 -10.26
N TYR A 222 -3.24 10.79 -10.64
CA TYR A 222 -2.47 11.63 -9.73
C TYR A 222 -3.38 12.71 -9.14
N SER A 223 -4.19 13.38 -9.96
CA SER A 223 -5.14 14.38 -9.49
C SER A 223 -6.12 13.79 -8.48
N GLU A 224 -6.70 12.62 -8.76
CA GLU A 224 -7.60 11.92 -7.83
C GLU A 224 -6.94 11.56 -6.50
N LEU A 225 -5.70 11.07 -6.54
CA LEU A 225 -4.94 10.73 -5.34
C LEU A 225 -4.51 11.96 -4.56
N SER A 226 -4.14 13.06 -5.25
CA SER A 226 -3.74 14.31 -4.62
C SER A 226 -4.87 14.96 -3.81
N LYS A 227 -6.14 14.79 -4.22
CA LYS A 227 -7.32 15.23 -3.43
C LYS A 227 -7.33 14.63 -2.03
N LYS A 228 -6.86 13.39 -1.90
CA LYS A 228 -6.81 12.67 -0.61
C LYS A 228 -5.69 13.18 0.29
N CYS A 229 -4.72 13.91 -0.24
CA CYS A 229 -3.67 14.54 0.57
C CYS A 229 -4.15 15.70 1.43
N ALA A 230 -5.28 16.31 1.10
CA ALA A 230 -5.90 17.35 1.93
C ALA A 230 -6.51 16.79 3.24
N GLN A 231 -6.80 15.48 3.30
CA GLN A 231 -7.39 14.82 4.45
C GLN A 231 -6.37 13.85 5.06
N LYS A 232 -5.77 14.23 6.20
CA LYS A 232 -4.85 13.44 7.04
C LYS A 232 -4.49 12.03 6.52
N ASN A 233 -3.29 11.88 5.94
CA ASN A 233 -2.43 10.69 6.00
C ASN A 233 -1.08 11.00 5.34
N ASN A 234 0.02 10.96 6.11
CA ASN A 234 1.32 11.49 5.68
C ASN A 234 2.06 10.58 4.66
N PHE A 235 1.88 9.26 4.67
CA PHE A 235 2.68 8.36 3.82
C PHE A 235 2.29 8.37 2.33
N LEU A 236 0.99 8.42 2.02
CA LEU A 236 0.52 8.50 0.63
C LEU A 236 1.03 9.78 -0.05
N CYS A 237 1.01 10.91 0.68
CA CYS A 237 1.42 12.20 0.13
C CYS A 237 2.92 12.29 -0.06
N ASP A 238 3.70 11.77 0.88
CA ASP A 238 5.15 11.64 0.73
C ASP A 238 5.48 10.79 -0.51
N ALA A 239 4.78 9.66 -0.71
CA ALA A 239 4.98 8.82 -1.87
C ALA A 239 4.55 9.47 -3.20
N LEU A 240 3.46 10.24 -3.20
CA LEU A 240 3.04 11.02 -4.38
C LEU A 240 4.05 12.13 -4.72
N ASN A 241 4.62 12.79 -3.71
CA ASN A 241 5.67 13.79 -3.93
C ASN A 241 6.91 13.16 -4.56
N VAL A 242 7.36 12.01 -4.05
CA VAL A 242 8.47 11.25 -4.64
C VAL A 242 8.14 10.86 -6.09
N PHE A 243 6.92 10.40 -6.37
CA PHE A 243 6.49 10.10 -7.73
C PHE A 243 6.52 11.35 -8.63
N LYS A 244 5.99 12.48 -8.15
CA LYS A 244 5.95 13.75 -8.88
C LYS A 244 7.35 14.19 -9.30
N GLU A 245 8.31 14.11 -8.39
CA GLU A 245 9.72 14.42 -8.70
C GLU A 245 10.29 13.51 -9.79
N LYS A 246 9.99 12.20 -9.74
CA LYS A 246 10.43 11.24 -10.77
C LYS A 246 9.79 11.52 -12.13
N TYR A 247 8.51 11.86 -12.14
CA TYR A 247 7.77 12.18 -13.37
C TYR A 247 8.30 13.47 -14.02
N ASN A 248 8.55 14.51 -13.23
CA ASN A 248 9.05 15.79 -13.74
C ASN A 248 10.50 15.71 -14.26
N LYS A 249 11.24 14.66 -13.89
CA LYS A 249 12.60 14.38 -14.39
C LYS A 249 12.61 13.61 -15.72
N ILE A 250 11.45 13.22 -16.27
CA ILE A 250 11.39 12.58 -17.59
C ILE A 250 11.82 13.60 -18.64
N GLU A 251 12.97 13.36 -19.26
CA GLU A 251 13.45 14.17 -20.35
C GLU A 251 12.98 13.57 -21.69
N LEU A 252 12.13 14.29 -22.40
CA LEU A 252 11.84 13.99 -23.79
C LEU A 252 12.98 14.57 -24.63
N LYS A 253 13.86 13.72 -25.15
CA LYS A 253 15.01 14.12 -25.98
C LYS A 253 15.11 13.20 -27.20
N GLY A 254 15.80 13.68 -28.24
CA GLY A 254 16.12 12.92 -29.44
C GLY A 254 15.15 13.12 -30.61
N GLU A 255 15.44 12.43 -31.72
CA GLU A 255 14.71 12.54 -32.99
C GLU A 255 13.22 12.17 -32.86
N ILE A 256 12.85 11.39 -31.84
CA ILE A 256 11.47 10.98 -31.55
C ILE A 256 10.51 12.16 -31.41
N LEU A 257 10.96 13.27 -30.82
CA LEU A 257 10.15 14.47 -30.60
C LEU A 257 9.77 15.17 -31.89
N SER A 258 10.52 14.96 -32.97
CA SER A 258 10.19 15.52 -34.28
C SER A 258 8.95 14.87 -34.89
N TYR A 259 8.66 13.62 -34.51
CA TYR A 259 7.54 12.83 -35.00
C TYR A 259 6.30 12.88 -34.10
N TRP A 260 6.38 13.51 -32.92
CA TRP A 260 5.26 13.59 -31.98
C TRP A 260 4.54 14.93 -32.09
N GLU A 261 3.20 14.88 -32.14
CA GLU A 261 2.35 16.08 -32.18
C GLU A 261 2.50 16.93 -30.91
N LYS A 262 2.58 16.25 -29.76
CA LYS A 262 2.84 16.87 -28.45
C LYS A 262 4.30 16.64 -28.08
N LYS A 263 4.97 17.71 -27.65
CA LYS A 263 6.41 17.70 -27.34
C LYS A 263 6.71 17.92 -25.86
N THR A 264 5.67 18.14 -25.06
CA THR A 264 5.77 18.43 -23.63
C THR A 264 5.01 17.40 -22.83
N LEU A 265 5.58 17.07 -21.67
CA LEU A 265 4.95 16.19 -20.70
C LEU A 265 3.74 16.91 -20.08
N PRO A 266 2.55 16.28 -20.01
CA PRO A 266 1.41 16.83 -19.30
C PRO A 266 1.75 17.12 -17.83
N ALA A 267 1.39 18.30 -17.32
CA ALA A 267 1.71 18.65 -15.93
C ALA A 267 0.86 17.85 -14.93
N LEU A 268 1.48 17.46 -13.81
CA LEU A 268 0.76 16.89 -12.66
C LEU A 268 0.14 18.03 -11.85
N VAL A 269 -1.18 18.22 -11.98
CA VAL A 269 -1.92 19.25 -11.25
C VAL A 269 -2.35 18.72 -9.89
N GLU A 270 -1.96 19.42 -8.82
CA GLU A 270 -2.47 19.19 -7.47
C GLU A 270 -3.79 19.91 -7.30
N SER A 271 -4.84 19.18 -6.90
CA SER A 271 -6.10 19.83 -6.54
C SER A 271 -5.97 20.48 -5.16
N GLY A 272 -5.83 21.80 -5.12
CA GLY A 272 -5.76 22.56 -3.86
C GLY A 272 -5.00 23.88 -3.96
N HIS A 273 -4.18 24.06 -5.00
CA HIS A 273 -3.68 25.37 -5.40
C HIS A 273 -4.25 25.67 -6.78
N SER A 274 -5.28 26.50 -6.81
CA SER A 274 -5.61 27.26 -8.02
C SER A 274 -4.30 27.84 -8.55
N GLN A 275 -3.95 27.46 -9.78
CA GLN A 275 -3.03 28.26 -10.57
C GLN A 275 -3.74 29.60 -10.79
N GLU A 276 -3.51 30.56 -9.92
CA GLU A 276 -3.62 31.95 -10.33
C GLU A 276 -2.54 32.12 -11.41
N GLU A 277 -2.99 32.22 -12.66
CA GLU A 277 -2.23 32.85 -13.72
C GLU A 277 -1.73 34.20 -13.17
N ILE A 278 -0.42 34.28 -12.90
CA ILE A 278 0.23 35.57 -12.70
C ILE A 278 0.28 36.20 -14.08
N THR A 279 -0.79 36.91 -14.44
CA THR A 279 -0.72 37.92 -15.48
C THR A 279 0.16 39.05 -14.95
N GLU A 280 1.25 39.30 -15.66
CA GLU A 280 2.14 40.44 -15.49
C GLU A 280 1.35 41.76 -15.53
N SER A 281 1.06 42.35 -14.37
CA SER A 281 0.98 43.80 -14.15
C SER A 281 0.59 44.11 -12.70
N SER A 282 1.55 44.62 -11.93
CA SER A 282 1.34 45.67 -10.92
C SER A 282 2.53 45.68 -9.93
N THR A 283 3.63 46.28 -10.37
CA THR A 283 4.59 46.90 -9.46
C THR A 283 3.94 48.10 -8.77
N ARG A 284 3.76 48.02 -7.44
CA ARG A 284 4.12 49.04 -6.43
C ARG A 284 3.22 49.02 -5.19
N ASN A 285 3.87 48.73 -4.06
CA ASN A 285 3.88 49.44 -2.78
C ASN A 285 3.44 48.65 -1.53
N ARG A 286 4.43 48.59 -0.62
CA ARG A 286 4.39 48.61 0.85
C ARG A 286 3.86 47.36 1.56
N GLU A 287 4.76 46.57 2.14
CA GLU A 287 5.43 46.73 3.45
C GLU A 287 4.65 46.06 4.60
N VAL A 288 5.19 44.90 4.98
CA VAL A 288 5.40 44.38 6.35
C VAL A 288 4.33 44.67 7.40
N SER A 289 3.68 43.62 7.87
CA SER A 289 3.51 43.37 9.31
C SER A 289 3.44 41.87 9.59
N GLN A 290 4.49 41.38 10.25
CA GLN A 290 4.53 40.09 10.92
C GLN A 290 3.63 40.18 12.16
N THR A 291 2.70 39.23 12.34
CA THR A 291 2.32 38.74 13.69
C THR A 291 1.73 37.33 13.60
N SER A 292 2.51 36.39 14.15
CA SER A 292 2.13 35.18 14.90
C SER A 292 0.78 34.50 14.64
N ILE A 293 0.89 33.28 14.11
CA ILE A 293 -0.10 32.22 14.14
C ILE A 293 -0.30 31.75 15.60
N TYR A 294 -1.51 31.93 16.15
CA TYR A 294 -1.98 31.10 17.26
C TYR A 294 -3.04 30.13 16.74
N ARG A 295 -2.67 28.85 16.67
CA ARG A 295 -3.57 27.72 16.42
C ARG A 295 -4.45 27.49 17.66
N ASN A 296 -5.75 27.72 17.54
CA ASN A 296 -6.73 27.07 18.42
C ASN A 296 -7.09 25.72 17.80
N VAL A 297 -6.55 24.64 18.37
CA VAL A 297 -6.99 23.27 18.09
C VAL A 297 -8.21 23.00 18.96
N TYR A 298 -9.39 23.10 18.37
CA TYR A 298 -10.60 22.51 18.95
C TYR A 298 -10.53 20.99 18.79
N VAL A 299 -10.34 20.28 19.91
CA VAL A 299 -10.47 18.82 19.98
C VAL A 299 -11.95 18.47 20.03
N PHE A 300 -12.52 18.05 18.90
CA PHE A 300 -13.81 17.35 18.91
C PHE A 300 -13.58 15.92 19.40
N ARG A 301 -14.03 15.63 20.63
CA ARG A 301 -14.26 14.28 21.13
C ARG A 301 -15.49 13.69 20.42
N GLY A 302 -15.27 12.83 19.43
CA GLY A 302 -16.31 11.94 18.92
C GLY A 302 -16.26 10.61 19.67
N THR A 303 -17.04 10.48 20.75
CA THR A 303 -17.36 9.16 21.32
C THR A 303 -18.37 8.47 20.41
N CYS A 304 -18.00 7.33 19.83
CA CYS A 304 -18.94 6.48 19.12
C CYS A 304 -19.79 5.73 20.17
N ASN A 305 -20.94 6.30 20.53
CA ASN A 305 -21.93 5.63 21.38
C ASN A 305 -22.66 4.58 20.55
N ILE A 306 -22.36 3.30 20.80
CA ILE A 306 -23.20 2.18 20.35
C ILE A 306 -24.08 1.79 21.54
N HIS A 307 -25.36 2.13 21.47
CA HIS A 307 -26.36 1.64 22.41
C HIS A 307 -26.64 0.17 22.11
N ILE A 308 -26.26 -0.72 23.02
CA ILE A 308 -26.66 -2.14 23.02
C ILE A 308 -27.73 -2.28 24.09
N THR A 309 -28.98 -2.46 23.68
CA THR A 309 -30.09 -2.80 24.58
C THR A 309 -30.13 -4.32 24.73
N PHE A 310 -29.89 -4.82 25.94
CA PHE A 310 -30.22 -6.19 26.31
C PHE A 310 -31.67 -6.22 26.77
N LYS A 311 -32.52 -6.97 26.06
CA LYS A 311 -33.79 -7.45 26.64
C LYS A 311 -33.44 -8.71 27.44
N LEU A 312 -33.70 -8.64 28.75
CA LEU A 312 -33.72 -9.81 29.64
C LEU A 312 -34.86 -10.75 29.26
#